data_AF-A0A9D2FLA8-F1
#
_entry.id   AF-A0A9D2FLA8-F1
#
_cell.length_a   1.000
_cell.length_b   1.000
_cell.length_c   1.000
_cell.angle_alpha   90.00
_cell.angle_beta   90.00
_cell.angle_gamma   90.00
#
_symmetry.space_group_name_H-M   'P 1'
#
loop_
_entity.id
_entity.type
_entity.pdbx_description
1 polymer ?
#
loop_
_entity_poly.entity_id
_entity_poly.type
_entity_poly.pdbx_seq_one_letter_code
_entity_poly.pdbx_strand_id
1 'polypeptide(L)'
;MNKKEPKIAIVHDWLVGYGGGDRVVDCMHHVFPQAVIYTLVYDEKRMPAWFKDYDIRTTWVQKLPFATKLYKNLLPLMPGAFEALDLSEYDLVLSSSSSCSKGVITRPDAVHICYCHTPIRYVWDFYYTYRSNANWLVRAIMPHQIHKMRVWDKCAADRVDYFIANSHYIAQRIKKYYRRDSDVIYPCCHINEAPFVKKEDFYLVVGRLTWYKRIDLAVAACTKLGKRLVVIGGGGEERSLRAIAGPTVEFKGGGLTDEEVRGYYLRAKAFLFPGEEDFGITPVEAQSAGTPVLAYGRGGACETVLPGRTGYWFEEQTVDCLAGCIETFEREGVACTPEEIREHSRSFSEERFETELRAYCERRMADWQQELRDCSHWEKEEED
;
A
#
# COMPACT_ATOMS: atom_id res chain seq x y z
N MET A 1 -33.34 -13.70 -19.45
CA MET A 1 -32.29 -12.75 -19.89
C MET A 1 -30.95 -13.46 -19.85
N ASN A 2 -30.22 -13.55 -20.98
CA ASN A 2 -28.82 -14.01 -20.95
C ASN A 2 -28.05 -13.12 -19.97
N LYS A 3 -27.51 -13.68 -18.88
CA LYS A 3 -26.65 -12.95 -17.95
C LYS A 3 -25.40 -12.53 -18.73
N LYS A 4 -25.40 -11.29 -19.21
CA LYS A 4 -24.21 -10.64 -19.73
C LYS A 4 -23.22 -10.58 -18.57
N GLU A 5 -22.00 -11.05 -18.79
CA GLU A 5 -20.94 -10.91 -17.78
C GLU A 5 -20.74 -9.42 -17.46
N PRO A 6 -20.57 -9.06 -16.17
CA PRO A 6 -20.39 -7.68 -15.77
C PRO A 6 -19.11 -7.11 -16.37
N LYS A 7 -19.17 -5.89 -16.90
CA LYS A 7 -18.00 -5.14 -17.35
C LYS A 7 -17.32 -4.47 -16.16
N ILE A 8 -16.02 -4.68 -16.04
CA ILE A 8 -15.25 -4.25 -14.87
C ILE A 8 -14.16 -3.26 -15.30
N ALA A 9 -14.03 -2.16 -14.56
CA ALA A 9 -12.90 -1.24 -14.67
C ALA A 9 -12.11 -1.22 -13.37
N ILE A 10 -10.78 -1.21 -13.47
CA ILE A 10 -9.88 -0.95 -12.35
C ILE A 10 -9.38 0.49 -12.47
N VAL A 11 -9.38 1.25 -11.38
CA VAL A 11 -8.87 2.63 -11.38
C VAL A 11 -7.74 2.77 -10.36
N HIS A 12 -6.56 3.16 -10.80
CA HIS A 12 -5.38 3.32 -9.94
C HIS A 12 -4.80 4.74 -9.99
N ASP A 13 -4.14 5.16 -8.92
CA ASP A 13 -3.64 6.52 -8.79
C ASP A 13 -2.56 6.87 -9.84
N TRP A 14 -1.58 5.99 -10.07
CA TRP A 14 -0.52 6.16 -11.07
C TRP A 14 0.27 4.84 -11.22
N LEU A 15 0.81 4.55 -12.40
CA LEU A 15 1.68 3.39 -12.65
C LEU A 15 3.07 3.87 -13.07
N VAL A 16 3.91 4.27 -12.11
CA VAL A 16 5.22 4.93 -12.36
C VAL A 16 6.41 4.22 -11.69
N GLY A 17 6.17 3.02 -11.19
CA GLY A 17 7.14 2.18 -10.50
C GLY A 17 6.40 1.10 -9.72
N TYR A 18 6.89 -0.13 -9.76
CA TYR A 18 6.22 -1.26 -9.12
C TYR A 18 6.44 -1.25 -7.60
N GLY A 19 5.37 -1.03 -6.84
CA GLY A 19 5.36 -1.09 -5.39
C GLY A 19 4.10 -1.76 -4.84
N GLY A 20 3.87 -1.64 -3.53
CA GLY A 20 2.76 -2.36 -2.86
C GLY A 20 1.36 -2.02 -3.39
N GLY A 21 1.12 -0.76 -3.80
CA GLY A 21 -0.16 -0.36 -4.40
C GLY A 21 -0.35 -0.95 -5.81
N ASP A 22 0.74 -0.98 -6.58
CA ASP A 22 0.76 -1.52 -7.94
C ASP A 22 0.60 -3.05 -7.95
N ARG A 23 1.20 -3.76 -6.99
CA ARG A 23 0.98 -5.19 -6.78
C ARG A 23 -0.49 -5.50 -6.50
N VAL A 24 -1.16 -4.68 -5.68
CA VAL A 24 -2.60 -4.84 -5.44
C VAL A 24 -3.40 -4.71 -6.75
N VAL A 25 -3.03 -3.78 -7.63
CA VAL A 25 -3.67 -3.64 -8.96
C VAL A 25 -3.39 -4.84 -9.85
N ASP A 26 -2.18 -5.38 -9.79
CA ASP A 26 -1.78 -6.61 -10.48
C ASP A 26 -2.68 -7.78 -10.05
N CYS A 27 -2.80 -8.01 -8.74
CA CYS A 27 -3.68 -9.01 -8.15
C CYS A 27 -5.16 -8.75 -8.51
N MET A 28 -5.62 -7.49 -8.54
CA MET A 28 -6.98 -7.15 -8.99
C MET A 28 -7.21 -7.55 -10.45
N HIS A 29 -6.21 -7.35 -11.32
CA HIS A 29 -6.28 -7.72 -12.73
C HIS A 29 -6.21 -9.25 -12.91
N HIS A 30 -5.50 -10.00 -12.06
CA HIS A 30 -5.60 -11.47 -12.05
C HIS A 30 -7.02 -11.95 -11.69
N VAL A 31 -7.70 -11.27 -10.76
CA VAL A 31 -9.10 -11.59 -10.43
C VAL A 31 -10.03 -11.29 -11.60
N PHE A 32 -9.80 -10.18 -12.31
CA PHE A 32 -10.61 -9.74 -13.45
C PHE A 32 -9.74 -9.48 -14.70
N PRO A 33 -9.30 -10.53 -15.42
CA PRO A 33 -8.34 -10.40 -16.52
C PRO A 33 -8.81 -9.58 -17.73
N GLN A 34 -10.12 -9.37 -17.84
CA GLN A 34 -10.76 -8.55 -18.88
C GLN A 34 -10.93 -7.09 -18.47
N ALA A 35 -10.55 -6.71 -17.25
CA ALA A 35 -10.78 -5.37 -16.73
C ALA A 35 -9.82 -4.36 -17.36
N VAL A 36 -10.38 -3.24 -17.82
CA VAL A 36 -9.57 -2.11 -18.28
C VAL A 36 -9.00 -1.37 -17.06
N ILE A 37 -7.70 -1.06 -17.09
CA ILE A 37 -7.03 -0.31 -16.03
C ILE A 37 -6.95 1.17 -16.42
N TYR A 38 -7.65 2.02 -15.69
CA TYR A 38 -7.52 3.47 -15.78
C TYR A 38 -6.50 3.99 -14.77
N THR A 39 -5.65 4.92 -15.19
CA THR A 39 -4.63 5.52 -14.31
C THR A 39 -4.33 6.98 -14.65
N LEU A 40 -3.85 7.77 -13.68
CA LEU A 40 -3.49 9.18 -13.95
C LEU A 40 -2.40 9.26 -15.03
N VAL A 41 -1.33 8.49 -14.84
CA VAL A 41 -0.15 8.41 -15.70
C VAL A 41 0.46 7.00 -15.67
N TYR A 42 1.10 6.61 -16.77
CA TYR A 42 1.77 5.32 -16.94
C TYR A 42 3.21 5.52 -17.48
N ASP A 43 4.19 4.95 -16.77
CA ASP A 43 5.60 4.86 -17.20
C ASP A 43 5.96 3.40 -17.47
N GLU A 44 5.75 2.98 -18.71
CA GLU A 44 6.00 1.60 -19.18
C GLU A 44 7.42 1.09 -18.87
N LYS A 45 8.41 1.98 -18.81
CA LYS A 45 9.81 1.59 -18.55
C LYS A 45 10.09 1.26 -17.09
N ARG A 46 9.21 1.68 -16.18
CA ARG A 46 9.34 1.50 -14.73
C ARG A 46 8.39 0.46 -14.17
N MET A 47 7.51 -0.06 -15.00
CA MET A 47 6.59 -1.13 -14.65
C MET A 47 7.12 -2.47 -15.16
N PRO A 48 6.70 -3.59 -14.56
CA PRO A 48 7.12 -4.90 -15.03
C PRO A 48 6.65 -5.16 -16.46
N ALA A 49 7.38 -6.01 -17.19
CA ALA A 49 7.16 -6.19 -18.62
C ALA A 49 5.75 -6.71 -18.96
N TRP A 50 5.12 -7.49 -18.08
CA TRP A 50 3.77 -8.05 -18.27
C TRP A 50 2.65 -7.00 -18.21
N PHE A 51 2.88 -5.81 -17.64
CA PHE A 51 1.90 -4.72 -17.68
C PHE A 51 1.64 -4.21 -19.10
N LYS A 52 2.50 -4.54 -20.07
CA LYS A 52 2.29 -4.21 -21.49
C LYS A 52 1.15 -5.00 -22.12
N ASP A 53 0.80 -6.14 -21.53
CA ASP A 53 -0.27 -7.01 -22.02
C ASP A 53 -1.65 -6.56 -21.49
N TYR A 54 -1.69 -5.60 -20.57
CA TYR A 54 -2.92 -5.07 -19.97
C TYR A 54 -3.50 -3.90 -20.80
N ASP A 55 -4.84 -3.78 -20.87
CA ASP A 55 -5.49 -2.58 -21.43
C ASP A 55 -5.39 -1.43 -20.41
N ILE A 56 -4.32 -0.63 -20.52
CA ILE A 56 -4.05 0.51 -19.65
C ILE A 56 -4.42 1.81 -20.36
N ARG A 57 -5.39 2.54 -19.81
CA ARG A 57 -5.85 3.85 -20.30
C ARG A 57 -5.45 4.95 -19.33
N THR A 58 -4.86 6.01 -19.86
CA THR A 58 -4.38 7.13 -19.05
C THR A 58 -5.31 8.34 -19.15
N THR A 59 -5.35 9.15 -18.09
CA THR A 59 -6.05 10.45 -18.14
C THR A 59 -5.37 11.43 -19.10
N TRP A 60 -6.02 12.56 -19.39
CA TRP A 60 -5.42 13.64 -20.17
C TRP A 60 -4.12 14.21 -19.58
N VAL A 61 -3.86 13.98 -18.29
CA VAL A 61 -2.63 14.41 -17.59
C VAL A 61 -1.38 13.75 -18.17
N GLN A 62 -1.47 12.54 -18.73
CA GLN A 62 -0.35 11.86 -19.40
C GLN A 62 0.27 12.69 -20.53
N LYS A 63 -0.53 13.54 -21.19
CA LYS A 63 -0.09 14.39 -22.31
C LYS A 63 0.74 15.60 -21.86
N LEU A 64 0.79 15.90 -20.56
CA LEU A 64 1.60 16.99 -20.04
C LEU A 64 3.09 16.62 -20.09
N PRO A 65 3.98 17.59 -20.36
CA PRO A 65 5.41 17.33 -20.41
C PRO A 65 5.91 16.83 -19.05
N PHE A 66 6.65 15.73 -19.08
CA PHE A 66 7.21 15.08 -17.88
C PHE A 66 6.18 14.59 -16.85
N ALA A 67 4.93 14.31 -17.26
CA ALA A 67 3.84 13.92 -16.37
C ALA A 67 4.22 12.75 -15.42
N THR A 68 4.89 11.71 -15.94
CA THR A 68 5.33 10.56 -15.13
C THR A 68 6.40 10.89 -14.09
N LYS A 69 7.13 12.01 -14.24
CA LYS A 69 8.13 12.49 -13.27
C LYS A 69 7.52 13.49 -12.30
N LEU A 70 6.59 14.32 -12.76
CA LEU A 70 5.99 15.43 -12.00
C LEU A 70 4.62 15.10 -11.41
N TYR A 71 4.12 13.86 -11.55
CA TYR A 71 2.77 13.48 -11.13
C TYR A 71 2.40 13.98 -9.72
N LYS A 72 3.30 13.87 -8.73
CA LYS A 72 3.06 14.38 -7.36
C LYS A 72 2.79 15.89 -7.30
N ASN A 73 3.43 16.67 -8.16
CA ASN A 73 3.24 18.11 -8.27
C ASN A 73 1.93 18.47 -9.00
N LEU A 74 1.32 17.53 -9.71
CA LEU A 74 0.06 17.70 -10.44
C LEU A 74 -1.17 17.43 -9.56
N LEU A 75 -1.00 17.33 -8.23
CA LEU A 75 -2.07 17.13 -7.25
C LEU A 75 -3.30 18.04 -7.49
N PRO A 76 -3.16 19.35 -7.81
CA PRO A 76 -4.32 20.20 -8.06
C PRO A 76 -5.14 19.81 -9.30
N LEU A 77 -4.56 19.08 -10.25
CA LEU A 77 -5.21 18.63 -11.49
C LEU A 77 -5.82 17.23 -11.36
N MET A 78 -5.33 16.41 -10.42
CA MET A 78 -5.75 15.02 -10.28
C MET A 78 -7.27 14.83 -10.09
N PRO A 79 -7.97 15.62 -9.25
CA PRO A 79 -9.42 15.54 -9.10
C PRO A 79 -10.17 15.55 -10.44
N GLY A 80 -9.97 16.61 -11.24
CA GLY A 80 -10.62 16.76 -12.54
C GLY A 80 -10.12 15.77 -13.59
N ALA A 81 -8.93 15.19 -13.41
CA ALA A 81 -8.43 14.15 -14.29
C ALA A 81 -9.18 12.82 -14.11
N PHE A 82 -9.46 12.42 -12.87
CA PHE A 82 -10.23 11.22 -12.58
C PHE A 82 -11.74 11.41 -12.82
N GLU A 83 -12.30 12.57 -12.48
CA GLU A 83 -13.72 12.86 -12.73
C GLU A 83 -14.07 12.94 -14.24
N ALA A 84 -13.09 13.18 -15.11
CA ALA A 84 -13.27 13.23 -16.56
C ALA A 84 -13.21 11.85 -17.25
N LEU A 85 -12.95 10.77 -16.52
CA LEU A 85 -12.96 9.42 -17.09
C LEU A 85 -14.39 8.99 -17.38
N ASP A 86 -14.67 8.57 -18.61
CA ASP A 86 -15.95 7.96 -18.96
C ASP A 86 -15.95 6.48 -18.54
N LEU A 87 -16.69 6.20 -17.48
CA LEU A 87 -16.87 4.85 -16.95
C LEU A 87 -18.31 4.32 -17.17
N SER A 88 -19.05 4.93 -18.10
CA SER A 88 -20.48 4.62 -18.29
C SER A 88 -20.77 3.19 -18.74
N GLU A 89 -19.80 2.53 -19.38
CA GLU A 89 -19.95 1.16 -19.88
C GLU A 89 -19.69 0.05 -18.84
N TYR A 90 -19.26 0.40 -17.63
CA TYR A 90 -18.86 -0.56 -16.60
C TYR A 90 -19.95 -0.74 -15.54
N ASP A 91 -20.16 -2.00 -15.15
CA ASP A 91 -21.11 -2.41 -14.10
C ASP A 91 -20.44 -2.40 -12.71
N LEU A 92 -19.12 -2.65 -12.67
CA LEU A 92 -18.29 -2.57 -11.48
C LEU A 92 -17.06 -1.71 -11.75
N VAL A 93 -16.82 -0.74 -10.87
CA VAL A 93 -15.59 0.05 -10.83
C VAL A 93 -14.85 -0.26 -9.53
N LEU A 94 -13.64 -0.81 -9.66
CA LEU A 94 -12.76 -1.15 -8.54
C LEU A 94 -11.61 -0.15 -8.48
N SER A 95 -11.66 0.82 -7.56
CA SER A 95 -10.59 1.81 -7.41
C SER A 95 -9.57 1.38 -6.34
N SER A 96 -8.30 1.32 -6.71
CA SER A 96 -7.14 1.17 -5.80
C SER A 96 -6.60 2.56 -5.49
N SER A 97 -6.86 3.08 -4.28
CA SER A 97 -6.66 4.50 -3.96
C SER A 97 -5.88 4.78 -2.67
N SER A 98 -4.83 5.58 -2.82
CA SER A 98 -4.08 6.31 -1.79
C SER A 98 -4.17 7.84 -1.99
N SER A 99 -4.74 8.26 -3.12
CA SER A 99 -4.86 9.64 -3.58
C SER A 99 -6.25 9.88 -4.19
N CYS A 100 -6.35 10.08 -5.50
CA CYS A 100 -7.52 10.67 -6.16
C CYS A 100 -8.32 9.67 -7.00
N SER A 101 -7.84 8.43 -7.20
CA SER A 101 -8.53 7.43 -8.04
C SER A 101 -9.94 7.06 -7.57
N LYS A 102 -10.22 7.15 -6.26
CA LYS A 102 -11.59 7.00 -5.71
C LYS A 102 -12.54 8.14 -6.11
N GLY A 103 -12.04 9.20 -6.75
CA GLY A 103 -12.82 10.37 -7.12
C GLY A 103 -13.56 10.25 -8.44
N VAL A 104 -13.46 9.10 -9.13
CA VAL A 104 -14.22 8.84 -10.37
C VAL A 104 -15.72 8.97 -10.17
N ILE A 105 -16.44 9.13 -11.29
CA ILE A 105 -17.88 9.26 -11.31
C ILE A 105 -18.44 8.03 -12.04
N THR A 106 -19.25 7.24 -11.35
CA THR A 106 -19.91 6.04 -11.89
C THR A 106 -21.37 6.34 -12.23
N ARG A 107 -22.01 5.47 -13.02
CA ARG A 107 -23.47 5.54 -13.20
C ARG A 107 -24.19 5.17 -11.89
N PRO A 108 -25.42 5.65 -11.66
CA PRO A 108 -26.19 5.34 -10.45
C PRO A 108 -26.48 3.85 -10.23
N ASP A 109 -26.45 3.03 -11.28
CA ASP A 109 -26.69 1.59 -11.25
C ASP A 109 -25.41 0.74 -11.31
N ALA A 110 -24.23 1.39 -11.40
CA ALA A 110 -22.93 0.73 -11.33
C ALA A 110 -22.40 0.75 -9.90
N VAL A 111 -21.68 -0.31 -9.50
CA VAL A 111 -21.09 -0.40 -8.17
C VAL A 111 -19.69 0.18 -8.17
N HIS A 112 -19.40 1.09 -7.25
CA HIS A 112 -18.05 1.58 -6.96
C HIS A 112 -17.51 1.00 -5.65
N ILE A 113 -16.54 0.10 -5.79
CA ILE A 113 -15.77 -0.44 -4.66
C ILE A 113 -14.41 0.24 -4.61
N CYS A 114 -14.08 0.87 -3.48
CA CYS A 114 -12.76 1.47 -3.27
C CYS A 114 -11.92 0.63 -2.32
N TYR A 115 -10.87 0.00 -2.84
CA TYR A 115 -9.75 -0.47 -2.04
C TYR A 115 -8.87 0.73 -1.62
N CYS A 116 -9.12 1.21 -0.41
CA CYS A 116 -8.44 2.38 0.15
C CYS A 116 -7.18 1.94 0.89
N HIS A 117 -6.02 2.25 0.29
CA HIS A 117 -4.72 2.04 0.93
C HIS A 117 -4.52 2.95 2.13
N THR A 118 -5.04 4.18 2.05
CA THR A 118 -5.04 5.17 3.13
C THR A 118 -5.85 6.39 2.67
N PRO A 119 -6.61 7.06 3.55
CA PRO A 119 -7.07 8.41 3.27
C PRO A 119 -5.88 9.34 2.96
N ILE A 120 -6.04 10.36 2.12
CA ILE A 120 -4.90 11.09 1.52
C ILE A 120 -3.95 11.66 2.59
N ARG A 121 -2.88 10.92 2.92
CA ARG A 121 -2.12 11.12 4.17
C ARG A 121 -1.45 12.49 4.24
N TYR A 122 -0.94 12.99 3.11
CA TYR A 122 -0.31 14.31 3.02
C TYR A 122 -1.30 15.49 3.07
N VAL A 123 -2.60 15.21 2.88
CA VAL A 123 -3.68 16.20 2.99
C VAL A 123 -4.23 16.24 4.43
N TRP A 124 -4.38 15.08 5.06
CA TRP A 124 -5.02 14.97 6.39
C TRP A 124 -4.03 14.96 7.55
N ASP A 125 -3.07 14.02 7.53
CA ASP A 125 -2.26 13.63 8.69
C ASP A 125 -0.89 14.33 8.68
N PHE A 126 -0.22 14.34 7.53
CA PHE A 126 1.11 14.92 7.39
C PHE A 126 1.14 16.37 6.92
N TYR A 127 0.00 17.07 6.90
CA TYR A 127 -0.06 18.46 6.43
C TYR A 127 1.00 19.36 7.09
N TYR A 128 1.09 19.32 8.42
CA TYR A 128 2.03 20.16 9.16
C TYR A 128 3.49 19.76 8.91
N THR A 129 3.77 18.46 8.78
CA THR A 129 5.12 17.94 8.48
C THR A 129 5.57 18.25 7.06
N TYR A 130 4.66 18.20 6.08
CA TYR A 130 4.97 18.64 4.71
C TYR A 130 5.14 20.16 4.66
N ARG A 131 4.31 20.91 5.39
CA ARG A 131 4.39 22.36 5.47
C ARG A 131 5.72 22.82 6.10
N SER A 132 6.19 22.18 7.16
CA SER A 132 7.44 22.56 7.84
C SER A 132 8.67 22.34 6.95
N ASN A 133 8.66 21.29 6.13
CA ASN A 133 9.74 20.95 5.19
C ASN A 133 9.63 21.68 3.84
N ALA A 134 8.57 22.44 3.60
CA ALA A 134 8.35 23.15 2.34
C ALA A 134 9.04 24.53 2.31
N ASN A 135 9.43 24.96 1.11
CA ASN A 135 9.94 26.32 0.89
C ASN A 135 8.84 27.39 1.11
N TRP A 136 9.24 28.65 1.24
CA TRP A 136 8.32 29.73 1.63
C TRP A 136 7.16 29.95 0.64
N LEU A 137 7.39 29.77 -0.67
CA LEU A 137 6.35 29.88 -1.70
C LEU A 137 5.31 28.77 -1.57
N VAL A 138 5.76 27.52 -1.42
CA VAL A 138 4.88 26.37 -1.20
C VAL A 138 4.10 26.56 0.12
N ARG A 139 4.76 27.04 1.18
CA ARG A 139 4.09 27.35 2.47
C ARG A 139 3.00 28.41 2.33
N ALA A 140 3.13 29.39 1.43
CA ALA A 140 2.09 30.39 1.22
C ALA A 140 0.84 29.81 0.54
N ILE A 141 1.01 28.93 -0.45
CA ILE A 141 -0.09 28.42 -1.29
C ILE A 141 -0.76 27.18 -0.69
N MET A 142 0.00 26.36 0.03
CA MET A 142 -0.43 25.06 0.54
C MET A 142 -1.70 25.07 1.42
N PRO A 143 -1.97 26.06 2.31
CA PRO A 143 -3.18 26.04 3.14
C PRO A 143 -4.46 26.02 2.32
N HIS A 144 -4.55 26.87 1.29
CA HIS A 144 -5.73 26.99 0.45
C HIS A 144 -5.93 25.75 -0.42
N GLN A 145 -4.86 25.28 -1.06
CA GLN A 145 -4.92 24.08 -1.90
C GLN A 145 -5.28 22.83 -1.10
N ILE A 146 -4.69 22.65 0.09
CA ILE A 146 -4.98 21.49 0.93
C ILE A 146 -6.40 21.56 1.49
N HIS A 147 -6.90 22.74 1.84
CA HIS A 147 -8.30 22.88 2.25
C HIS A 147 -9.26 22.44 1.13
N LYS A 148 -9.06 22.94 -0.10
CA LYS A 148 -9.84 22.51 -1.26
C LYS A 148 -9.74 21.00 -1.48
N MET A 149 -8.53 20.44 -1.35
CA MET A 149 -8.33 19.01 -1.48
C MET A 149 -9.06 18.22 -0.39
N ARG A 150 -9.09 18.67 0.86
CA ARG A 150 -9.86 18.00 1.93
C ARG A 150 -11.36 17.99 1.64
N VAL A 151 -11.90 19.12 1.18
CA VAL A 151 -13.32 19.23 0.82
C VAL A 151 -13.62 18.27 -0.33
N TRP A 152 -12.83 18.33 -1.39
CA TRP A 152 -12.98 17.42 -2.53
C TRP A 152 -12.87 15.95 -2.11
N ASP A 153 -11.83 15.60 -1.35
CA ASP A 153 -11.56 14.23 -0.93
C ASP A 153 -12.70 13.64 -0.09
N LYS A 154 -13.29 14.45 0.79
CA LYS A 154 -14.48 14.06 1.55
C LYS A 154 -15.69 13.86 0.65
N CYS A 155 -15.96 14.80 -0.26
CA CYS A 155 -17.08 14.69 -1.20
C CYS A 155 -16.92 13.50 -2.17
N ALA A 156 -15.68 13.21 -2.59
CA ALA A 156 -15.35 12.06 -3.41
C ALA A 156 -15.58 10.75 -2.65
N ALA A 157 -15.16 10.67 -1.39
CA ALA A 157 -15.39 9.50 -0.55
C ALA A 157 -16.88 9.19 -0.32
N ASP A 158 -17.76 10.20 -0.39
CA ASP A 158 -19.21 9.99 -0.26
C ASP A 158 -19.84 9.31 -1.48
N ARG A 159 -19.18 9.34 -2.65
CA ARG A 159 -19.63 8.65 -3.87
C ARG A 159 -19.25 7.18 -3.95
N VAL A 160 -18.33 6.73 -3.09
CA VAL A 160 -17.95 5.31 -3.02
C VAL A 160 -19.09 4.55 -2.36
N ASP A 161 -19.51 3.43 -2.95
CA ASP A 161 -20.55 2.57 -2.36
C ASP A 161 -19.96 1.73 -1.23
N TYR A 162 -18.84 1.05 -1.52
CA TYR A 162 -18.18 0.16 -0.56
C TYR A 162 -16.69 0.44 -0.42
N PHE A 163 -16.22 0.58 0.82
CA PHE A 163 -14.80 0.68 1.13
C PHE A 163 -14.22 -0.67 1.57
N ILE A 164 -13.08 -1.02 0.99
CA ILE A 164 -12.18 -2.04 1.51
C ILE A 164 -10.95 -1.30 2.08
N ALA A 165 -10.64 -1.51 3.35
CA ALA A 165 -9.41 -1.05 3.97
C ALA A 165 -8.33 -2.13 3.86
N ASN A 166 -7.09 -1.72 3.62
CA ASN A 166 -5.95 -2.63 3.58
C ASN A 166 -5.48 -3.14 4.96
N SER A 167 -6.04 -2.59 6.05
CA SER A 167 -5.75 -2.97 7.44
C SER A 167 -6.83 -2.42 8.37
N HIS A 168 -6.94 -2.96 9.58
CA HIS A 168 -7.82 -2.40 10.62
C HIS A 168 -7.35 -1.01 11.06
N TYR A 169 -6.04 -0.74 11.04
CA TYR A 169 -5.50 0.60 11.25
C TYR A 169 -6.05 1.61 10.22
N ILE A 170 -6.14 1.22 8.95
CA ILE A 170 -6.72 2.07 7.90
C ILE A 170 -8.24 2.15 7.98
N ALA A 171 -8.93 1.08 8.38
CA ALA A 171 -10.37 1.12 8.64
C ALA A 171 -10.72 2.22 9.67
N GLN A 172 -9.92 2.37 10.73
CA GLN A 172 -10.10 3.46 11.71
C GLN A 172 -9.92 4.85 11.08
N ARG A 173 -9.00 5.01 10.13
CA ARG A 173 -8.74 6.29 9.45
C ARG A 173 -9.83 6.63 8.43
N ILE A 174 -10.33 5.64 7.69
CA ILE A 174 -11.52 5.79 6.83
C ILE A 174 -12.69 6.27 7.68
N LYS A 175 -12.95 5.61 8.82
CA LYS A 175 -14.00 6.01 9.77
C LYS A 175 -13.79 7.42 10.34
N LYS A 176 -12.53 7.80 10.63
CA LYS A 176 -12.20 9.13 11.18
C LYS A 176 -12.40 10.25 10.17
N TYR A 177 -11.88 10.09 8.95
CA TYR A 177 -11.81 11.18 7.96
C TYR A 177 -13.02 11.19 7.02
N TYR A 178 -13.47 10.02 6.57
CA TYR A 178 -14.60 9.92 5.64
C TYR A 178 -15.93 9.70 6.33
N ARG A 179 -15.94 9.28 7.61
CA ARG A 179 -17.17 8.93 8.35
C ARG A 179 -17.95 7.78 7.69
N ARG A 180 -17.21 6.84 7.10
CA ARG A 180 -17.72 5.64 6.44
C ARG A 180 -17.17 4.41 7.13
N ASP A 181 -17.92 3.32 7.11
CA ASP A 181 -17.41 2.01 7.50
C ASP A 181 -16.68 1.35 6.32
N SER A 182 -15.87 0.34 6.62
CA SER A 182 -15.08 -0.39 5.63
C SER A 182 -14.88 -1.83 6.08
N ASP A 183 -14.96 -2.76 5.14
CA ASP A 183 -14.49 -4.13 5.34
C ASP A 183 -12.95 -4.17 5.23
N VAL A 184 -12.30 -5.17 5.83
CA VAL A 184 -10.83 -5.32 5.75
C VAL A 184 -10.49 -6.50 4.86
N ILE A 185 -9.72 -6.24 3.82
CA ILE A 185 -9.01 -7.25 3.03
C ILE A 185 -7.57 -6.79 2.99
N TYR A 186 -6.69 -7.49 3.70
CA TYR A 186 -5.27 -7.17 3.71
C TYR A 186 -4.65 -7.27 2.30
N PRO A 187 -3.63 -6.47 1.97
CA PRO A 187 -3.05 -6.46 0.63
C PRO A 187 -2.32 -7.77 0.31
N CYS A 188 -2.21 -8.07 -0.98
CA CYS A 188 -1.46 -9.21 -1.46
C CYS A 188 0.05 -9.03 -1.26
N CYS A 189 0.71 -10.08 -0.76
CA CYS A 189 2.15 -10.20 -0.65
C CYS A 189 2.62 -11.48 -1.34
N HIS A 190 3.67 -11.35 -2.15
CA HIS A 190 4.38 -12.50 -2.65
C HIS A 190 5.05 -13.27 -1.51
N ILE A 191 4.78 -14.56 -1.40
CA ILE A 191 5.35 -15.43 -0.37
C ILE A 191 6.64 -16.07 -0.91
N ASN A 192 7.75 -15.85 -0.21
CA ASN A 192 9.02 -16.44 -0.61
C ASN A 192 9.06 -17.95 -0.30
N GLU A 193 8.92 -18.77 -1.34
CA GLU A 193 8.96 -20.24 -1.24
C GLU A 193 10.37 -20.85 -1.30
N ALA A 194 11.41 -20.04 -1.49
CA ALA A 194 12.76 -20.57 -1.61
C ALA A 194 13.16 -21.36 -0.35
N PRO A 195 13.99 -22.41 -0.48
CA PRO A 195 14.48 -23.16 0.67
C PRO A 195 15.15 -22.25 1.70
N PHE A 196 14.92 -22.54 2.99
CA PHE A 196 15.58 -21.80 4.07
C PHE A 196 17.10 -21.99 4.00
N VAL A 197 17.81 -20.93 4.37
CA VAL A 197 19.26 -20.91 4.50
C VAL A 197 19.63 -20.50 5.92
N LYS A 198 20.85 -20.84 6.33
CA LYS A 198 21.37 -20.38 7.62
C LYS A 198 21.37 -18.85 7.65
N LYS A 199 20.73 -18.27 8.67
CA LYS A 199 20.75 -16.82 8.89
C LYS A 199 22.19 -16.34 9.13
N GLU A 200 22.55 -15.25 8.46
CA GLU A 200 23.79 -14.50 8.65
C GLU A 200 23.59 -13.44 9.75
N ASP A 201 24.68 -12.99 10.37
CA ASP A 201 24.64 -12.00 11.45
C ASP A 201 24.54 -10.57 10.93
N PHE A 202 23.41 -10.23 10.29
CA PHE A 202 23.07 -8.86 9.92
C PHE A 202 21.58 -8.56 10.05
N TYR A 203 21.27 -7.30 10.37
CA TYR A 203 19.93 -6.74 10.34
C TYR A 203 19.64 -6.16 8.97
N LEU A 204 18.37 -6.16 8.56
CA LEU A 204 17.96 -5.72 7.24
C LEU A 204 16.89 -4.62 7.32
N VAL A 205 17.03 -3.60 6.47
CA VAL A 205 15.95 -2.66 6.14
C VAL A 205 15.81 -2.62 4.61
N VAL A 206 14.57 -2.70 4.13
CA VAL A 206 14.22 -2.63 2.71
C VAL A 206 13.13 -1.59 2.50
N GLY A 207 13.34 -0.68 1.54
CA GLY A 207 12.31 0.23 1.06
C GLY A 207 12.83 1.60 0.62
N ARG A 208 11.93 2.46 0.15
CA ARG A 208 12.28 3.83 -0.24
C ARG A 208 12.85 4.62 0.94
N LEU A 209 13.98 5.29 0.75
CA LEU A 209 14.64 6.09 1.79
C LEU A 209 13.94 7.45 1.93
N THR A 210 12.78 7.44 2.60
CA THR A 210 11.94 8.62 2.89
C THR A 210 11.78 8.82 4.39
N TRP A 211 11.74 10.08 4.82
CA TRP A 211 11.76 10.48 6.24
C TRP A 211 10.76 9.72 7.14
N TYR A 212 9.53 9.48 6.69
CA TYR A 212 8.49 8.86 7.52
C TYR A 212 8.71 7.37 7.80
N LYS A 213 9.59 6.70 7.04
CA LYS A 213 9.98 5.30 7.30
C LYS A 213 10.91 5.15 8.50
N ARG A 214 11.43 6.27 9.00
CA ARG A 214 12.30 6.34 10.17
C ARG A 214 13.52 5.42 10.12
N ILE A 215 14.09 5.23 8.92
CA ILE A 215 15.31 4.41 8.71
C ILE A 215 16.51 5.03 9.44
N ASP A 216 16.46 6.33 9.79
CA ASP A 216 17.40 6.99 10.69
C ASP A 216 17.54 6.24 12.01
N LEU A 217 16.45 5.72 12.57
CA LEU A 217 16.47 4.95 13.81
C LEU A 217 17.21 3.63 13.66
N ALA A 218 16.96 2.90 12.58
CA ALA A 218 17.65 1.63 12.32
C ALA A 218 19.17 1.86 12.16
N VAL A 219 19.55 2.85 11.35
CA VAL A 219 20.96 3.20 11.13
C VAL A 219 21.63 3.62 12.44
N ALA A 220 21.01 4.53 13.19
CA ALA A 220 21.56 5.02 14.46
C ALA A 220 21.63 3.93 15.53
N ALA A 221 20.60 3.09 15.68
CA ALA A 221 20.56 2.02 16.67
C ALA A 221 21.62 0.95 16.37
N CYS A 222 21.72 0.48 15.12
CA CYS A 222 22.75 -0.48 14.74
C CYS A 222 24.17 0.11 14.86
N THR A 223 24.35 1.39 14.53
CA THR A 223 25.63 2.09 14.72
C THR A 223 26.00 2.15 16.20
N LYS A 224 25.06 2.54 17.08
CA LYS A 224 25.25 2.59 18.54
C LYS A 224 25.64 1.23 19.11
N LEU A 225 24.99 0.17 18.64
CA LEU A 225 25.22 -1.21 19.11
C LEU A 225 26.39 -1.93 18.42
N GLY A 226 27.01 -1.31 17.41
CA GLY A 226 28.04 -1.96 16.58
C GLY A 226 27.51 -3.17 15.79
N LYS A 227 26.21 -3.24 15.51
CA LYS A 227 25.57 -4.34 14.76
C LYS A 227 25.67 -4.10 13.26
N ARG A 228 25.83 -5.18 12.49
CA ARG A 228 25.83 -5.10 11.02
C ARG A 228 24.41 -4.82 10.52
N LEU A 229 24.25 -3.79 9.71
CA LEU A 229 22.99 -3.41 9.09
C LEU A 229 23.16 -3.32 7.58
N VAL A 230 22.28 -3.97 6.83
CA VAL A 230 22.17 -3.82 5.38
C VAL A 230 20.94 -2.99 5.07
N VAL A 231 21.14 -1.88 4.35
CA VAL A 231 20.08 -0.96 3.91
C VAL A 231 19.91 -1.09 2.40
N ILE A 232 18.73 -1.53 1.98
CA ILE A 232 18.35 -1.70 0.56
C ILE A 232 17.25 -0.72 0.20
N GLY A 233 17.46 0.00 -0.91
CA GLY A 233 16.56 1.00 -1.44
C GLY A 233 17.24 2.34 -1.68
N GLY A 234 16.52 3.24 -2.35
CA GLY A 234 16.98 4.61 -2.65
C GLY A 234 15.91 5.64 -2.28
N GLY A 235 16.32 6.90 -2.16
CA GLY A 235 15.40 7.99 -1.83
C GLY A 235 16.11 9.26 -1.35
N GLY A 236 15.31 10.28 -1.05
CA GLY A 236 15.83 11.61 -0.67
C GLY A 236 16.67 11.64 0.61
N GLU A 237 16.45 10.68 1.52
CA GLU A 237 17.17 10.60 2.80
C GLU A 237 18.51 9.85 2.70
N GLU A 238 18.93 9.37 1.53
CA GLU A 238 20.14 8.54 1.45
C GLU A 238 21.39 9.27 1.98
N ARG A 239 21.55 10.55 1.64
CA ARG A 239 22.69 11.36 2.09
C ARG A 239 22.70 11.57 3.61
N SER A 240 21.55 11.86 4.21
CA SER A 240 21.43 12.06 5.66
C SER A 240 21.69 10.75 6.42
N LEU A 241 21.16 9.63 5.92
CA LEU A 241 21.39 8.31 6.51
C LEU A 241 22.86 7.88 6.46
N ARG A 242 23.55 8.10 5.33
CA ARG A 242 24.99 7.81 5.21
C ARG A 242 25.85 8.64 6.16
N ALA A 243 25.43 9.88 6.48
CA ALA A 243 26.17 10.76 7.37
C ALA A 243 26.16 10.30 8.84
N ILE A 244 25.14 9.54 9.26
CA ILE A 244 25.00 9.02 10.63
C ILE A 244 25.40 7.54 10.76
N ALA A 245 25.77 6.91 9.64
CA ALA A 245 26.08 5.50 9.56
C ALA A 245 27.48 5.19 10.12
N GLY A 246 27.56 4.21 11.02
CA GLY A 246 28.82 3.64 11.49
C GLY A 246 29.48 2.68 10.48
N PRO A 247 30.68 2.16 10.80
CA PRO A 247 31.45 1.31 9.89
C PRO A 247 30.79 -0.05 9.57
N THR A 248 29.77 -0.45 10.34
CA THR A 248 29.04 -1.72 10.18
C THR A 248 27.77 -1.60 9.33
N VAL A 249 27.45 -0.40 8.84
CA VAL A 249 26.25 -0.15 8.03
C VAL A 249 26.61 -0.16 6.55
N GLU A 250 25.96 -1.04 5.80
CA GLU A 250 26.15 -1.22 4.37
C GLU A 250 24.92 -0.77 3.59
N PHE A 251 25.10 0.16 2.65
CA PHE A 251 24.03 0.61 1.77
C PHE A 251 24.18 -0.04 0.39
N LYS A 252 23.18 -0.83 -0.02
CA LYS A 252 23.14 -1.45 -1.35
C LYS A 252 22.58 -0.53 -2.44
N GLY A 253 21.94 0.57 -2.05
CA GLY A 253 21.24 1.47 -2.98
C GLY A 253 19.93 0.87 -3.49
N GLY A 254 19.33 1.54 -4.47
CA GLY A 254 18.15 1.03 -5.19
C GLY A 254 18.53 0.29 -6.48
N GLY A 255 17.57 -0.45 -7.05
CA GLY A 255 17.72 -1.11 -8.35
C GLY A 255 18.13 -2.59 -8.28
N LEU A 256 18.17 -3.18 -7.09
CA LEU A 256 18.26 -4.64 -6.95
C LEU A 256 17.00 -5.30 -7.51
N THR A 257 17.15 -6.51 -8.07
CA THR A 257 16.00 -7.31 -8.51
C THR A 257 15.24 -7.87 -7.30
N ASP A 258 13.99 -8.26 -7.50
CA ASP A 258 13.17 -8.86 -6.46
C ASP A 258 13.83 -10.15 -5.93
N GLU A 259 14.47 -10.95 -6.78
CA GLU A 259 15.23 -12.15 -6.39
C GLU A 259 16.41 -11.80 -5.47
N GLU A 260 17.16 -10.75 -5.79
CA GLU A 260 18.28 -10.30 -4.95
C GLU A 260 17.78 -9.86 -3.58
N VAL A 261 16.71 -9.06 -3.53
CA VAL A 261 16.08 -8.60 -2.28
C VAL A 261 15.56 -9.78 -1.46
N ARG A 262 14.86 -10.74 -2.08
CA ARG A 262 14.43 -12.00 -1.46
C ARG A 262 15.60 -12.78 -0.86
N GLY A 263 16.75 -12.79 -1.54
CA GLY A 263 17.99 -13.38 -1.03
C GLY A 263 18.52 -12.71 0.24
N TYR A 264 18.34 -11.40 0.41
CA TYR A 264 18.67 -10.72 1.67
C TYR A 264 17.66 -11.04 2.77
N TYR A 265 16.36 -11.06 2.46
CA TYR A 265 15.36 -11.47 3.43
C TYR A 265 15.65 -12.87 3.99
N LEU A 266 15.99 -13.84 3.15
CA LEU A 266 16.30 -15.22 3.57
C LEU A 266 17.48 -15.32 4.54
N ARG A 267 18.49 -14.45 4.38
CA ARG A 267 19.75 -14.50 5.14
C ARG A 267 19.77 -13.58 6.34
N ALA A 268 18.94 -12.55 6.38
CA ALA A 268 18.93 -11.58 7.48
C ALA A 268 18.59 -12.24 8.82
N LYS A 269 19.31 -11.86 9.89
CA LYS A 269 19.01 -12.30 11.26
C LYS A 269 17.64 -11.78 11.71
N ALA A 270 17.36 -10.52 11.44
CA ALA A 270 16.05 -9.89 11.65
C ALA A 270 15.87 -8.70 10.72
N PHE A 271 14.62 -8.36 10.46
CA PHE A 271 14.22 -7.20 9.68
C PHE A 271 13.79 -6.06 10.61
N LEU A 272 14.29 -4.84 10.38
CA LEU A 272 13.94 -3.66 11.17
C LEU A 272 12.88 -2.85 10.43
N PHE A 273 11.78 -2.52 11.12
CA PHE A 273 10.68 -1.75 10.55
C PHE A 273 10.30 -0.56 11.45
N PRO A 274 11.07 0.54 11.44
CA PRO A 274 10.91 1.59 12.44
C PRO A 274 9.75 2.58 12.16
N GLY A 275 9.20 2.57 10.95
CA GLY A 275 8.19 3.53 10.50
C GLY A 275 6.77 3.17 10.90
N GLU A 276 5.91 4.19 11.07
CA GLU A 276 4.46 4.01 11.17
C GLU A 276 3.86 3.99 9.75
N GLU A 277 3.63 2.78 9.24
CA GLU A 277 3.09 2.54 7.89
C GLU A 277 1.66 1.98 7.93
N ASP A 278 0.93 2.18 6.83
CA ASP A 278 -0.50 1.85 6.72
C ASP A 278 -0.76 0.34 6.87
N PHE A 279 -0.03 -0.48 6.10
CA PHE A 279 0.04 -1.94 6.26
C PHE A 279 1.49 -2.40 6.53
N GLY A 280 2.42 -2.03 5.65
CA GLY A 280 3.82 -2.45 5.73
C GLY A 280 4.02 -3.84 5.14
N ILE A 281 4.09 -3.92 3.80
CA ILE A 281 4.27 -5.21 3.10
C ILE A 281 5.66 -5.82 3.35
N THR A 282 6.70 -5.00 3.57
CA THR A 282 8.07 -5.47 3.77
C THR A 282 8.26 -6.31 5.05
N PRO A 283 7.59 -6.03 6.19
CA PRO A 283 7.44 -6.98 7.29
C PRO A 283 6.93 -8.36 6.89
N VAL A 284 5.92 -8.43 6.02
CA VAL A 284 5.34 -9.70 5.56
C VAL A 284 6.31 -10.43 4.63
N GLU A 285 6.97 -9.70 3.71
CA GLU A 285 8.02 -10.26 2.85
C GLU A 285 9.17 -10.86 3.67
N ALA A 286 9.61 -10.15 4.73
CA ALA A 286 10.63 -10.66 5.64
C ALA A 286 10.16 -11.94 6.37
N GLN A 287 8.94 -11.93 6.92
CA GLN A 287 8.38 -13.10 7.58
C GLN A 287 8.21 -14.28 6.61
N SER A 288 7.88 -14.05 5.35
CA SER A 288 7.80 -15.12 4.33
C SER A 288 9.15 -15.82 4.12
N ALA A 289 10.26 -15.13 4.36
CA ALA A 289 11.60 -15.69 4.34
C ALA A 289 12.02 -16.33 5.69
N GLY A 290 11.09 -16.49 6.63
CA GLY A 290 11.34 -16.97 7.99
C GLY A 290 12.20 -16.00 8.82
N THR A 291 12.15 -14.70 8.52
CA THR A 291 12.95 -13.68 9.19
C THR A 291 12.10 -12.93 10.21
N PRO A 292 12.48 -12.94 11.49
CA PRO A 292 11.81 -12.17 12.53
C PRO A 292 11.80 -10.67 12.23
N VAL A 293 10.74 -9.98 12.66
CA VAL A 293 10.58 -8.53 12.44
C VAL A 293 10.61 -7.76 13.76
N LEU A 294 11.47 -6.72 13.83
CA LEU A 294 11.48 -5.76 14.94
C LEU A 294 10.84 -4.46 14.45
N ALA A 295 9.60 -4.22 14.83
CA ALA A 295 8.78 -3.16 14.27
C ALA A 295 8.37 -2.11 15.31
N TYR A 296 8.05 -0.90 14.83
CA TYR A 296 7.36 0.07 15.66
C TYR A 296 5.96 -0.44 16.00
N GLY A 297 5.56 -0.40 17.28
CA GLY A 297 4.29 -0.92 17.78
C GLY A 297 3.06 -0.09 17.41
N ARG A 298 3.00 0.50 16.21
CA ARG A 298 1.83 1.22 15.67
C ARG A 298 1.69 0.99 14.16
N GLY A 299 0.50 1.27 13.64
CA GLY A 299 0.19 1.07 12.22
C GLY A 299 -0.06 -0.40 11.87
N GLY A 300 0.05 -0.74 10.59
CA GLY A 300 -0.22 -2.09 10.11
C GLY A 300 0.78 -3.17 10.56
N ALA A 301 1.96 -2.78 11.07
CA ALA A 301 2.91 -3.72 11.65
C ALA A 301 2.33 -4.46 12.88
N CYS A 302 1.38 -3.85 13.59
CA CYS A 302 0.68 -4.48 14.71
C CYS A 302 -0.25 -5.62 14.29
N GLU A 303 -0.60 -5.69 13.01
CA GLU A 303 -1.51 -6.70 12.46
C GLU A 303 -0.73 -7.86 11.83
N THR A 304 0.55 -7.64 11.48
CA THR A 304 1.40 -8.61 10.79
C THR A 304 2.47 -9.23 11.67
N VAL A 305 2.95 -8.55 12.71
CA VAL A 305 4.00 -9.05 13.62
C VAL A 305 3.38 -9.50 14.93
N LEU A 306 3.71 -10.71 15.39
CA LEU A 306 3.24 -11.27 16.65
C LEU A 306 4.37 -11.19 17.70
N PRO A 307 4.28 -10.29 18.71
CA PRO A 307 5.35 -10.11 19.70
C PRO A 307 5.76 -11.41 20.41
N GLY A 308 7.07 -11.64 20.55
CA GLY A 308 7.65 -12.85 21.12
C GLY A 308 7.55 -14.10 20.24
N ARG A 309 6.72 -14.08 19.19
CA ARG A 309 6.48 -15.24 18.31
C ARG A 309 7.14 -15.08 16.95
N THR A 310 6.79 -14.02 16.20
CA THR A 310 7.36 -13.75 14.87
C THR A 310 8.24 -12.50 14.84
N GLY A 311 8.38 -11.83 15.99
CA GLY A 311 9.11 -10.57 16.09
C GLY A 311 8.86 -9.87 17.42
N TYR A 312 9.22 -8.60 17.50
CA TYR A 312 8.95 -7.74 18.65
C TYR A 312 8.50 -6.36 18.21
N TRP A 313 7.79 -5.68 19.10
CA TRP A 313 7.50 -4.26 18.96
C TRP A 313 8.39 -3.43 19.87
N PHE A 314 8.69 -2.23 19.42
CA PHE A 314 9.22 -1.17 20.28
C PHE A 314 8.20 -0.01 20.36
N GLU A 315 8.13 0.63 21.52
CA GLU A 315 6.99 1.49 21.89
C GLU A 315 7.12 2.94 21.41
N GLU A 316 8.34 3.46 21.32
CA GLU A 316 8.60 4.85 20.91
C GLU A 316 9.60 4.91 19.74
N GLN A 317 9.40 5.83 18.80
CA GLN A 317 10.30 6.05 17.66
C GLN A 317 11.59 6.78 18.04
N THR A 318 12.33 6.19 18.97
CA THR A 318 13.63 6.63 19.47
C THR A 318 14.70 5.58 19.19
N VAL A 319 15.96 6.02 19.14
CA VAL A 319 17.11 5.14 18.92
C VAL A 319 17.25 4.13 20.06
N ASP A 320 17.01 4.58 21.29
CA ASP A 320 17.16 3.77 22.49
C ASP A 320 16.11 2.66 22.59
N CYS A 321 14.84 2.95 22.25
CA CYS A 321 13.80 1.93 22.23
C CYS A 321 14.05 0.86 21.17
N LEU A 322 14.48 1.25 19.96
CA LEU A 322 14.84 0.27 18.93
C LEU A 322 16.08 -0.54 19.32
N ALA A 323 17.10 0.09 19.91
CA ALA A 323 18.28 -0.60 20.41
C ALA A 323 17.93 -1.63 21.49
N GLY A 324 17.10 -1.25 22.48
CA GLY A 324 16.63 -2.17 23.52
C GLY A 324 15.78 -3.32 22.96
N CYS A 325 15.00 -3.08 21.90
CA CYS A 325 14.27 -4.13 21.18
C CYS A 325 15.22 -5.11 20.49
N ILE A 326 16.30 -4.62 19.86
CA ILE A 326 17.35 -5.45 19.25
C ILE A 326 18.03 -6.30 20.32
N GLU A 327 18.43 -5.72 21.45
CA GLU A 327 19.07 -6.44 22.54
C GLU A 327 18.18 -7.51 23.16
N THR A 328 16.89 -7.23 23.29
CA THR A 328 15.90 -8.21 23.76
C THR A 328 15.78 -9.39 22.79
N PHE A 329 15.66 -9.10 21.50
CA PHE A 329 15.65 -10.14 20.47
C PHE A 329 16.94 -10.97 20.45
N GLU A 330 18.12 -10.37 20.62
CA GLU A 330 19.39 -11.10 20.66
C GLU A 330 19.50 -12.01 21.89
N ARG A 331 18.91 -11.60 23.02
CA ARG A 331 18.91 -12.39 24.26
C ARG A 331 17.91 -13.54 24.23
N GLU A 332 16.72 -13.28 23.69
CA GLU A 332 15.55 -14.17 23.86
C GLU A 332 15.19 -14.93 22.57
N GLY A 333 15.63 -14.46 21.42
CA GLY A 333 15.18 -14.98 20.13
C GLY A 333 13.68 -14.76 19.94
N VAL A 334 13.05 -15.60 19.12
CA VAL A 334 11.58 -15.67 18.99
C VAL A 334 11.11 -17.11 19.18
N ALA A 335 9.87 -17.28 19.61
CA ALA A 335 9.32 -18.60 19.88
C ALA A 335 9.04 -19.43 18.62
N CYS A 336 8.70 -18.80 17.49
CA CYS A 336 8.38 -19.53 16.26
C CYS A 336 9.63 -19.88 15.45
N THR A 337 9.59 -21.06 14.80
CA THR A 337 10.62 -21.45 13.83
C THR A 337 10.50 -20.63 12.53
N PRO A 338 11.54 -20.59 11.67
CA PRO A 338 11.43 -19.96 10.36
C PRO A 338 10.25 -20.45 9.51
N GLU A 339 9.92 -21.74 9.59
CA GLU A 339 8.78 -22.37 8.93
C GLU A 339 7.44 -21.82 9.44
N GLU A 340 7.27 -21.71 10.75
CA GLU A 340 6.06 -21.18 11.37
C GLU A 340 5.88 -19.67 11.09
N ILE A 341 6.98 -18.92 11.05
CA ILE A 341 6.97 -17.49 10.66
C ILE A 341 6.53 -17.35 9.19
N ARG A 342 7.04 -18.20 8.29
CA ARG A 342 6.59 -18.23 6.89
C ARG A 342 5.12 -18.61 6.80
N GLU A 343 4.68 -19.61 7.54
CA GLU A 343 3.29 -20.07 7.52
C GLU A 343 2.34 -18.95 7.94
N HIS A 344 2.66 -18.22 9.01
CA HIS A 344 1.92 -17.02 9.41
C HIS A 344 1.80 -15.99 8.26
N SER A 345 2.89 -15.77 7.51
CA SER A 345 2.90 -14.83 6.38
C SER A 345 1.96 -15.22 5.23
N ARG A 346 1.58 -16.51 5.09
CA ARG A 346 0.64 -16.97 4.05
C ARG A 346 -0.77 -16.42 4.23
N SER A 347 -1.12 -15.99 5.44
CA SER A 347 -2.35 -15.23 5.72
C SER A 347 -2.42 -13.92 4.91
N PHE A 348 -1.33 -13.51 4.27
CA PHE A 348 -1.20 -12.31 3.45
C PHE A 348 -0.85 -12.61 1.98
N SER A 349 -1.04 -13.86 1.52
CA SER A 349 -0.68 -14.27 0.16
C SER A 349 -1.52 -13.60 -0.93
N GLU A 350 -0.98 -13.61 -2.15
CA GLU A 350 -1.69 -13.24 -3.38
C GLU A 350 -2.95 -14.09 -3.59
N GLU A 351 -2.84 -15.41 -3.50
CA GLU A 351 -3.97 -16.35 -3.65
C GLU A 351 -5.14 -16.02 -2.69
N ARG A 352 -4.82 -15.76 -1.42
CA ARG A 352 -5.81 -15.41 -0.41
C ARG A 352 -6.50 -14.08 -0.76
N PHE A 353 -5.71 -13.06 -1.11
CA PHE A 353 -6.26 -11.77 -1.53
C PHE A 353 -7.18 -11.89 -2.75
N GLU A 354 -6.74 -12.62 -3.78
CA GLU A 354 -7.51 -12.81 -5.01
C GLU A 354 -8.85 -13.53 -4.74
N THR A 355 -8.83 -14.55 -3.88
CA THR A 355 -10.03 -15.29 -3.46
C THR A 355 -11.01 -14.40 -2.69
N GLU A 356 -10.52 -13.68 -1.68
CA GLU A 356 -11.35 -12.78 -0.87
C GLU A 356 -11.92 -11.62 -1.70
N LEU A 357 -11.10 -11.03 -2.57
CA LEU A 357 -11.53 -9.92 -3.42
C LEU A 357 -12.60 -10.36 -4.42
N ARG A 358 -12.42 -11.52 -5.07
CA ARG A 358 -13.43 -12.08 -5.99
C ARG A 358 -14.77 -12.24 -5.29
N ALA A 359 -14.77 -12.97 -4.17
CA ALA A 359 -15.98 -13.23 -3.41
C ALA A 359 -16.63 -11.94 -2.89
N TYR A 360 -15.82 -10.97 -2.47
CA TYR A 360 -16.29 -9.66 -2.02
C TYR A 360 -17.01 -8.90 -3.14
N CYS A 361 -16.36 -8.75 -4.30
CA CYS A 361 -16.92 -8.04 -5.44
C CYS A 361 -18.19 -8.71 -5.96
N GLU A 362 -18.20 -10.03 -6.11
CA GLU A 362 -19.38 -10.80 -6.55
C GLU A 362 -20.57 -10.60 -5.60
N ARG A 363 -20.32 -10.66 -4.29
CA ARG A 363 -21.36 -10.39 -3.29
C ARG A 363 -21.87 -8.96 -3.35
N ARG A 364 -20.99 -7.96 -3.35
CA ARG A 364 -21.41 -6.55 -3.36
C ARG A 364 -22.12 -6.13 -4.66
N MET A 365 -21.74 -6.71 -5.79
CA MET A 365 -22.50 -6.56 -7.04
C MET A 365 -23.90 -7.16 -6.92
N ALA A 366 -24.04 -8.35 -6.33
CA ALA A 366 -25.34 -8.98 -6.12
C ALA A 366 -26.22 -8.16 -5.15
N ASP A 367 -25.66 -7.69 -4.03
CA ASP A 367 -26.34 -6.83 -3.05
C ASP A 367 -26.90 -5.57 -3.74
N TRP A 368 -26.06 -4.87 -4.52
CA TRP A 368 -26.46 -3.65 -5.22
C TRP A 368 -27.55 -3.89 -6.27
N GLN A 369 -27.41 -4.96 -7.06
CA GLN A 369 -28.42 -5.31 -8.05
C GLN A 369 -29.76 -5.69 -7.40
N GLN A 370 -29.74 -6.26 -6.19
CA GLN A 370 -30.96 -6.53 -5.43
C GLN A 370 -31.59 -5.22 -4.94
N GLU A 371 -30.82 -4.28 -4.39
CA GLU A 371 -31.31 -2.97 -3.95
C GLU A 371 -31.98 -2.17 -5.09
N LEU A 372 -31.39 -2.19 -6.29
CA LEU A 372 -31.98 -1.57 -7.47
C LEU A 372 -33.30 -2.23 -7.88
N ARG A 373 -33.39 -3.56 -7.80
CA ARG A 373 -34.64 -4.30 -8.10
C ARG A 373 -35.73 -3.94 -7.09
N ASP A 374 -35.39 -3.91 -5.80
CA ASP A 374 -36.34 -3.59 -4.73
C ASP A 374 -36.94 -2.18 -4.89
N CYS A 375 -36.16 -1.23 -5.45
CA CYS A 375 -36.64 0.13 -5.76
C CYS A 375 -37.58 0.21 -6.97
N SER A 376 -37.54 -0.78 -7.86
CA SER A 376 -38.22 -0.70 -9.17
C SER A 376 -39.66 -1.23 -9.16
N HIS A 377 -40.19 -1.66 -8.02
CA HIS A 377 -41.56 -2.18 -7.84
C HIS A 377 -41.99 -3.21 -8.89
N TRP A 378 -41.06 -3.98 -9.46
CA TRP A 378 -41.43 -5.10 -10.32
C TRP A 378 -42.21 -6.08 -9.45
N GLU A 379 -43.52 -6.17 -9.68
CA GLU A 379 -44.34 -7.27 -9.19
C GLU A 379 -43.60 -8.54 -9.58
N LYS A 380 -43.27 -9.37 -8.59
CA LYS A 380 -42.86 -10.74 -8.87
C LYS A 380 -44.04 -11.31 -9.64
N GLU A 381 -43.91 -11.50 -10.95
CA GLU A 381 -44.83 -12.33 -11.70
C GLU A 381 -44.89 -13.65 -10.92
N GLU A 382 -46.03 -13.90 -10.29
CA GLU A 382 -46.35 -15.21 -9.73
C GLU A 382 -46.28 -16.17 -10.91
N GLU A 383 -45.23 -16.99 -10.93
CA GLU A 383 -45.17 -18.15 -11.81
C GLU A 383 -46.28 -19.11 -11.36
N ASP A 384 -47.47 -18.96 -11.96
CA ASP A 384 -48.56 -19.94 -11.96
C ASP A 384 -48.21 -21.18 -12.81
#